data_AF-A0A9W9I4N0-F1
#
_entry.id   AF-A0A9W9I4N0-F1
#
_cell.length_a   1.000
_cell.length_b   1.000
_cell.length_c   1.000
_cell.angle_alpha   90.00
_cell.angle_beta   90.00
_cell.angle_gamma   90.00
#
_symmetry.space_group_name_H-M   'P 1'
#
loop_
_entity.id
_entity.type
_entity.pdbx_description
1 polymer ?
#
loop_
_entity_poly.entity_id
_entity_poly.type
_entity_poly.pdbx_seq_one_letter_code
_entity_poly.pdbx_strand_id
1 'polypeptide(L)'
;MHPGVIGDLYICCVTSYKSLVKAACRNDKKTRTWFNIFQNEYQLLCLWGNDFDVERGGLDTRLERSGNLKFLTLSTLVSLAKSIFRCRRHKKIFKNPELSVKSVIVKLTQAEDALKASKLVHCHSTANNDKDNDERDDESDDESDDERDDERDERDETDEGLDEGRVEDFDDVLEDIKTYTRGLLDLTPSIESPAKDPPRRDLEDSNSQDHLVPVSSRAVASDRDADQ
;
A
#
# COMPACT_ATOMS: atom_id res chain seq x y z
N MET A 1 -21.53 -2.99 10.47
CA MET A 1 -20.07 -2.76 10.32
C MET A 1 -19.89 -1.74 9.23
N HIS A 2 -19.03 -0.74 9.44
CA HIS A 2 -18.66 0.18 8.38
C HIS A 2 -17.60 -0.48 7.48
N PRO A 3 -17.62 -0.27 6.17
CA PRO A 3 -16.57 -0.74 5.28
C PRO A 3 -15.23 -0.19 5.78
N GLY A 4 -14.18 -1.02 5.75
CA GLY A 4 -12.83 -0.52 5.92
C GLY A 4 -12.31 0.07 4.61
N VAL A 5 -11.03 0.41 4.59
CA VAL A 5 -10.37 1.04 3.43
C VAL A 5 -10.46 0.14 2.19
N ILE A 6 -10.38 -1.19 2.35
CA ILE A 6 -10.50 -2.13 1.22
C ILE A 6 -11.94 -2.08 0.66
N GLY A 7 -12.95 -2.17 1.54
CA GLY A 7 -14.35 -2.06 1.14
C GLY A 7 -14.67 -0.75 0.42
N ASP A 8 -14.19 0.38 0.95
CA ASP A 8 -14.39 1.69 0.35
C ASP A 8 -13.78 1.81 -1.05
N LEU A 9 -12.57 1.30 -1.22
CA LEU A 9 -11.86 1.31 -2.51
C LEU A 9 -12.50 0.33 -3.51
N TYR A 10 -12.95 -0.84 -3.06
CA TYR A 10 -13.70 -1.79 -3.89
C TYR A 10 -14.99 -1.17 -4.43
N ILE A 11 -15.80 -0.55 -3.58
CA ILE A 11 -17.04 0.15 -3.99
C ILE A 11 -16.71 1.22 -5.03
N CYS A 12 -15.59 1.91 -4.84
CA CYS A 12 -15.08 2.92 -5.75
C CYS A 12 -14.75 2.35 -7.13
N CYS A 13 -14.00 1.23 -7.17
CA CYS A 13 -13.70 0.48 -8.38
C CYS A 13 -14.99 0.04 -9.08
N VAL A 14 -15.88 -0.68 -8.39
CA VAL A 14 -17.12 -1.23 -8.96
C VAL A 14 -18.03 -0.14 -9.53
N THR A 15 -18.20 0.96 -8.81
CA THR A 15 -19.04 2.08 -9.28
C THR A 15 -18.45 2.73 -10.52
N SER A 16 -17.13 2.94 -10.52
CA SER A 16 -16.42 3.54 -11.65
C SER A 16 -16.44 2.64 -12.88
N TYR A 17 -16.19 1.35 -12.66
CA TYR A 17 -16.22 0.31 -13.68
C TYR A 17 -17.62 0.20 -14.29
N LYS A 18 -18.68 0.15 -13.48
CA LYS A 18 -20.07 0.08 -13.94
C LYS A 18 -20.44 1.27 -14.82
N SER A 19 -19.97 2.47 -14.48
CA SER A 19 -20.19 3.67 -15.30
C SER A 19 -19.42 3.61 -16.62
N LEU A 20 -18.20 3.06 -16.65
CA LEU A 20 -17.47 2.80 -17.91
C LEU A 20 -18.20 1.82 -18.79
N VAL A 21 -18.66 0.68 -18.25
CA VAL A 21 -19.41 -0.34 -19.00
C VAL A 21 -20.68 0.27 -19.61
N LYS A 22 -21.44 1.07 -18.84
CA LYS A 22 -22.62 1.78 -19.36
C LYS A 22 -22.29 2.76 -20.48
N ALA A 23 -21.18 3.48 -20.38
CA ALA A 23 -20.73 4.40 -21.42
C ALA A 23 -20.26 3.65 -22.68
N ALA A 24 -19.54 2.54 -22.52
CA ALA A 24 -19.09 1.69 -23.62
C ALA A 24 -20.23 0.99 -24.37
N CYS A 25 -21.33 0.61 -23.68
CA CYS A 25 -22.53 0.05 -24.31
C CYS A 25 -23.11 0.93 -25.44
N ARG A 26 -22.85 2.24 -25.40
CA ARG A 26 -23.45 3.22 -26.33
C ARG A 26 -22.66 3.37 -27.64
N ASN A 27 -21.55 2.64 -27.81
CA ASN A 27 -20.63 2.83 -28.93
C ASN A 27 -20.77 1.80 -30.07
N ASP A 28 -20.15 2.15 -31.20
CA ASP A 28 -20.16 1.38 -32.45
C ASP A 28 -19.62 -0.04 -32.34
N LYS A 29 -19.98 -0.88 -33.34
CA LYS A 29 -19.53 -2.28 -33.50
C LYS A 29 -18.03 -2.50 -33.31
N LYS A 30 -17.20 -1.50 -33.61
CA LYS A 30 -15.73 -1.55 -33.46
C LYS A 30 -15.27 -1.69 -32.00
N THR A 31 -16.04 -1.13 -31.07
CA THR A 31 -15.71 -1.15 -29.63
C THR A 31 -16.30 -2.35 -28.88
N ARG A 32 -17.04 -3.21 -29.58
CA ARG A 32 -17.77 -4.34 -28.98
C ARG A 32 -16.83 -5.36 -28.33
N THR A 33 -15.66 -5.60 -28.93
CA THR A 33 -14.66 -6.50 -28.37
C THR A 33 -14.16 -6.01 -27.03
N TRP A 34 -13.77 -4.73 -26.95
CA TRP A 34 -13.36 -4.12 -25.68
C TRP A 34 -14.48 -4.13 -24.66
N PHE A 35 -15.71 -3.79 -25.06
CA PHE A 35 -16.87 -3.84 -24.19
C PHE A 35 -17.06 -5.22 -23.53
N ASN A 36 -16.96 -6.30 -24.31
CA ASN A 36 -17.07 -7.66 -23.78
C ASN A 36 -15.97 -7.95 -22.75
N ILE A 37 -14.74 -7.47 -22.99
CA ILE A 37 -13.63 -7.61 -22.04
C ILE A 37 -13.92 -6.84 -20.75
N PHE A 38 -14.29 -5.55 -20.85
CA PHE A 38 -14.68 -4.76 -19.67
C PHE A 38 -15.83 -5.42 -18.90
N GLN A 39 -16.83 -5.92 -19.60
CA GLN A 39 -17.96 -6.59 -18.96
C GLN A 39 -17.52 -7.87 -18.24
N ASN A 40 -16.64 -8.67 -18.85
CA ASN A 40 -16.10 -9.88 -18.24
C ASN A 40 -15.29 -9.57 -16.97
N GLU A 41 -14.32 -8.66 -17.06
CA GLU A 41 -13.49 -8.28 -15.92
C GLU A 41 -14.31 -7.59 -14.81
N TYR A 42 -15.33 -6.80 -15.16
CA TYR A 42 -16.29 -6.26 -14.20
C TYR A 42 -17.04 -7.37 -13.43
N GLN A 43 -17.51 -8.40 -14.15
CA GLN A 43 -18.21 -9.52 -13.54
C GLN A 43 -17.29 -10.32 -12.61
N LEU A 44 -16.03 -10.54 -13.01
CA LEU A 44 -15.03 -11.19 -12.18
C LEU A 44 -14.76 -10.40 -10.89
N LEU A 45 -14.59 -9.08 -10.99
CA LEU A 45 -14.40 -8.21 -9.82
C LEU A 45 -15.61 -8.27 -8.88
N CYS A 46 -16.84 -8.24 -9.42
CA CYS A 46 -18.06 -8.35 -8.61
C CYS A 46 -18.19 -9.71 -7.93
N LEU A 47 -17.85 -10.80 -8.63
CA LEU A 47 -17.87 -12.14 -8.05
C LEU A 47 -16.88 -12.23 -6.88
N TRP A 48 -15.63 -11.84 -7.12
CA TRP A 48 -14.59 -11.78 -6.09
C TRP A 48 -15.02 -10.94 -4.88
N GLY A 49 -15.58 -9.76 -5.12
CA GLY A 49 -16.03 -8.89 -4.03
C GLY A 49 -17.20 -9.46 -3.22
N ASN A 50 -18.08 -10.25 -3.85
CA ASN A 50 -19.17 -10.93 -3.17
C ASN A 50 -18.68 -12.13 -2.34
N ASP A 51 -17.76 -12.93 -2.86
CA ASP A 51 -17.23 -14.11 -2.19
C ASP A 51 -16.54 -13.78 -0.85
N PHE A 52 -15.99 -12.57 -0.75
CA PHE A 52 -15.30 -12.09 0.45
C PHE A 52 -16.07 -11.00 1.23
N ASP A 53 -17.32 -10.73 0.86
CA ASP A 53 -18.16 -9.70 1.48
C ASP A 53 -17.45 -8.33 1.61
N VAL A 54 -16.73 -7.94 0.55
CA VAL A 54 -15.82 -6.79 0.56
C VAL A 54 -16.57 -5.48 0.81
N GLU A 55 -17.74 -5.30 0.19
CA GLU A 55 -18.58 -4.12 0.35
C GLU A 55 -19.00 -3.87 1.81
N ARG A 56 -19.14 -4.93 2.60
CA ARG A 56 -19.55 -4.83 4.02
C ARG A 56 -18.38 -4.80 4.99
N GLY A 57 -17.14 -4.82 4.49
CA GLY A 57 -15.91 -4.87 5.30
C GLY A 57 -15.55 -6.27 5.81
N GLY A 58 -16.13 -7.33 5.23
CA GLY A 58 -15.80 -8.71 5.57
C GLY A 58 -14.32 -9.03 5.30
N LEU A 59 -13.82 -8.59 4.14
CA LEU A 59 -12.42 -8.75 3.78
C LEU A 59 -11.48 -7.92 4.65
N ASP A 60 -11.83 -6.67 5.00
CA ASP A 60 -11.04 -5.85 5.92
C ASP A 60 -10.82 -6.54 7.26
N THR A 61 -11.88 -7.16 7.80
CA THR A 61 -11.84 -7.91 9.06
C THR A 61 -11.00 -9.18 8.92
N ARG A 62 -11.14 -9.91 7.80
CA ARG A 62 -10.40 -11.15 7.55
C ARG A 62 -8.88 -10.91 7.42
N LEU A 63 -8.51 -9.76 6.84
CA LEU A 63 -7.11 -9.38 6.63
C LEU A 63 -6.49 -8.58 7.79
N GLU A 64 -7.23 -8.34 8.87
CA GLU A 64 -6.73 -7.60 10.05
C GLU A 64 -5.46 -8.23 10.64
N ARG A 65 -5.32 -9.55 10.53
CA ARG A 65 -4.20 -10.33 11.08
C ARG A 65 -3.05 -10.62 10.10
N SER A 66 -3.20 -10.18 8.85
CA SER A 66 -2.22 -10.43 7.78
C SER A 66 -1.94 -9.11 7.06
N GLY A 67 -1.05 -8.31 7.64
CA GLY A 67 -0.66 -7.00 7.14
C GLY A 67 -0.09 -7.08 5.72
N ASN A 68 0.68 -8.12 5.40
CA ASN A 68 1.23 -8.32 4.06
C ASN A 68 0.13 -8.56 3.02
N LEU A 69 -0.82 -9.44 3.34
CA LEU A 69 -1.93 -9.73 2.42
C LEU A 69 -2.86 -8.53 2.28
N LYS A 70 -3.09 -7.80 3.37
CA LYS A 70 -3.81 -6.51 3.36
C LYS A 70 -3.12 -5.50 2.45
N PHE A 71 -1.81 -5.34 2.56
CA PHE A 71 -1.00 -4.47 1.72
C PHE A 71 -1.11 -4.84 0.25
N LEU A 72 -0.91 -6.11 -0.11
CA LEU A 72 -1.01 -6.60 -1.49
C LEU A 72 -2.39 -6.40 -2.08
N THR A 73 -3.44 -6.64 -1.28
CA THR A 73 -4.83 -6.43 -1.70
C THR A 73 -5.08 -4.94 -1.98
N LEU A 74 -4.67 -4.06 -1.05
CA LEU A 74 -4.80 -2.62 -1.22
C LEU A 74 -4.02 -2.09 -2.42
N SER A 75 -2.75 -2.48 -2.58
CA SER A 75 -1.93 -2.04 -3.72
C SER A 75 -2.54 -2.48 -5.04
N THR A 76 -3.09 -3.69 -5.11
CA THR A 76 -3.73 -4.21 -6.33
C THR A 76 -5.02 -3.44 -6.64
N LEU A 77 -5.86 -3.17 -5.64
CA LEU A 77 -7.07 -2.36 -5.82
C LEU A 77 -6.78 -0.91 -6.20
N VAL A 78 -5.72 -0.30 -5.63
CA VAL A 78 -5.29 1.07 -5.97
C VAL A 78 -4.87 1.12 -7.44
N SER A 79 -4.04 0.17 -7.88
CA SER A 79 -3.61 0.09 -9.27
C SER A 79 -4.79 -0.16 -10.22
N LEU A 80 -5.71 -1.06 -9.86
CA LEU A 80 -6.93 -1.29 -10.62
C LEU A 80 -7.79 -0.01 -10.74
N ALA A 81 -7.98 0.70 -9.63
CA ALA A 81 -8.70 1.97 -9.62
C ALA A 81 -8.05 2.95 -10.59
N LYS A 82 -6.73 3.13 -10.51
CA LYS A 82 -5.98 4.02 -11.41
C LYS A 82 -6.19 3.65 -12.88
N SER A 83 -6.11 2.38 -13.26
CA SER A 83 -6.32 1.96 -14.65
C SER A 83 -7.76 2.21 -15.12
N ILE A 84 -8.77 1.98 -14.26
CA ILE A 84 -10.16 2.36 -14.52
C ILE A 84 -10.29 3.88 -14.75
N PHE A 85 -9.59 4.70 -13.96
CA PHE A 85 -9.59 6.16 -14.17
C PHE A 85 -8.90 6.57 -15.46
N ARG A 86 -7.79 5.91 -15.83
CA ARG A 86 -7.12 6.15 -17.12
C ARG A 86 -8.05 5.89 -18.29
N CYS A 87 -8.87 4.82 -18.26
CA CYS A 87 -9.88 4.56 -19.30
C CYS A 87 -10.79 5.77 -19.59
N ARG A 88 -11.17 6.55 -18.56
CA ARG A 88 -12.05 7.72 -18.73
C ARG A 88 -11.42 8.81 -19.61
N ARG A 89 -10.10 8.87 -19.71
CA ARG A 89 -9.39 9.86 -20.53
C ARG A 89 -9.52 9.57 -22.01
N HIS A 90 -9.86 8.34 -22.39
CA HIS A 90 -10.13 7.96 -23.78
C HIS A 90 -11.50 8.47 -24.23
N LYS A 91 -11.63 9.80 -24.39
CA LYS A 91 -12.88 10.50 -24.81
C LYS A 91 -13.45 9.99 -26.13
N LYS A 92 -12.61 9.39 -26.98
CA LYS A 92 -13.03 8.73 -28.24
C LYS A 92 -13.95 7.54 -27.97
N ILE A 93 -13.75 6.86 -26.85
CA ILE A 93 -14.50 5.68 -26.42
C ILE A 93 -15.55 6.11 -25.38
N PHE A 94 -15.18 6.82 -24.32
CA PHE A 94 -16.13 7.15 -23.26
C PHE A 94 -16.63 8.59 -23.37
N LYS A 95 -17.84 8.76 -23.93
CA LYS A 95 -18.54 10.05 -23.93
C LYS A 95 -19.29 10.23 -22.62
N ASN A 96 -18.95 11.28 -21.86
CA ASN A 96 -19.59 11.70 -20.61
C ASN A 96 -19.68 10.61 -19.52
N PRO A 97 -18.55 10.18 -18.93
CA PRO A 97 -18.62 9.33 -17.75
C PRO A 97 -19.18 10.12 -16.56
N GLU A 98 -20.44 9.86 -16.20
CA GLU A 98 -21.14 10.35 -14.99
C GLU A 98 -20.50 9.77 -13.72
N LEU A 99 -19.30 10.22 -13.39
CA LEU A 99 -18.59 9.83 -12.19
C LEU A 99 -18.00 11.07 -11.56
N SER A 100 -18.38 11.32 -10.30
CA SER A 100 -17.78 12.34 -9.45
C SER A 100 -16.31 11.98 -9.19
N VAL A 101 -15.42 12.51 -10.03
CA VAL A 101 -13.96 12.29 -9.95
C VAL A 101 -13.45 12.65 -8.56
N LYS A 102 -13.96 13.74 -7.97
CA LYS A 102 -13.51 14.28 -6.68
C LYS A 102 -13.66 13.29 -5.53
N SER A 103 -14.83 12.65 -5.41
CA SER A 103 -15.06 11.69 -4.31
C SER A 103 -14.17 10.45 -4.43
N VAL A 104 -13.81 10.07 -5.65
CA VAL A 104 -12.94 8.92 -5.88
C VAL A 104 -11.50 9.26 -5.56
N ILE A 105 -11.00 10.39 -6.05
CA ILE A 105 -9.61 10.82 -5.79
C ILE A 105 -9.36 10.86 -4.29
N VAL A 106 -10.28 11.41 -3.50
CA VAL A 106 -10.14 11.43 -2.03
C VAL A 106 -9.99 10.02 -1.44
N LYS A 107 -10.82 9.05 -1.86
CA LYS A 107 -10.72 7.67 -1.39
C LYS A 107 -9.42 6.98 -1.86
N LEU A 108 -8.98 7.28 -3.08
CA LEU A 108 -7.74 6.76 -3.63
C LEU A 108 -6.54 7.28 -2.85
N THR A 109 -6.47 8.58 -2.61
CA THR A 109 -5.42 9.22 -1.79
C THR A 109 -5.41 8.66 -0.37
N GLN A 110 -6.58 8.51 0.27
CA GLN A 110 -6.67 7.87 1.59
C GLN A 110 -6.14 6.44 1.59
N ALA A 111 -6.43 5.66 0.55
CA ALA A 111 -5.91 4.30 0.41
C ALA A 111 -4.39 4.28 0.17
N GLU A 112 -3.86 5.23 -0.61
CA GLU A 112 -2.41 5.39 -0.81
C GLU A 112 -1.69 5.79 0.46
N ASP A 113 -2.26 6.70 1.25
CA ASP A 113 -1.70 7.11 2.54
C ASP A 113 -1.71 5.93 3.52
N ALA A 114 -2.79 5.14 3.56
CA ALA A 114 -2.86 3.91 4.32
C ALA A 114 -1.82 2.87 3.86
N LEU A 115 -1.56 2.79 2.55
CA LEU A 115 -0.54 1.92 1.96
C LEU A 115 0.88 2.37 2.35
N LYS A 116 1.16 3.67 2.28
CA LYS A 116 2.44 4.28 2.71
C LYS A 116 2.68 4.04 4.20
N ALA A 117 1.68 4.26 5.05
CA ALA A 117 1.76 3.99 6.48
C ALA A 117 2.03 2.49 6.76
N SER A 118 1.40 1.59 6.01
CA SER A 118 1.62 0.15 6.14
C SER A 118 3.03 -0.29 5.69
N LYS A 119 3.60 0.36 4.66
CA LYS A 119 4.96 0.08 4.17
C LYS A 119 6.04 0.44 5.18
N LEU A 120 5.93 1.60 5.83
CA LEU A 120 6.85 2.04 6.89
C LEU A 120 6.93 1.04 8.04
N VAL A 121 5.80 0.46 8.41
CA VAL A 121 5.69 -0.55 9.46
C VAL A 121 6.36 -1.87 9.05
N HIS A 122 6.47 -2.18 7.75
CA HIS A 122 7.03 -3.43 7.22
C HIS A 122 8.56 -3.37 7.01
N CYS A 123 9.10 -2.26 6.49
CA CYS A 123 10.54 -2.14 6.18
C CYS A 123 11.46 -2.21 7.42
N HIS A 124 10.97 -1.85 8.62
CA HIS A 124 11.77 -1.92 9.84
C HIS A 124 12.01 -3.34 10.38
N SER A 125 11.27 -4.35 9.91
CA SER A 125 11.44 -5.73 10.40
C SER A 125 12.47 -6.55 9.60
N THR A 126 12.77 -6.18 8.36
CA THR A 126 13.72 -6.92 7.50
C THR A 126 15.16 -6.43 7.57
N ALA A 127 15.41 -5.21 8.05
CA ALA A 127 16.77 -4.64 8.10
C ALA A 127 17.66 -5.17 9.26
N ASN A 128 17.12 -5.96 10.19
CA ASN A 128 17.84 -6.34 11.42
C ASN A 128 18.30 -7.82 11.48
N ASN A 129 18.15 -8.61 10.41
CA ASN A 129 18.51 -10.04 10.43
C ASN A 129 19.71 -10.45 9.57
N ASP A 130 20.39 -9.52 8.90
CA ASP A 130 21.60 -9.82 8.09
C ASP A 130 22.87 -9.20 8.70
N LYS A 131 23.09 -9.46 10.00
CA LYS A 131 24.42 -9.27 10.63
C LYS A 131 24.99 -10.64 11.00
N ASP A 132 25.33 -11.41 9.99
CA ASP A 132 26.34 -12.47 10.10
C ASP A 132 27.30 -12.36 8.91
N ASN A 133 28.36 -11.59 9.16
CA ASN A 133 29.74 -11.95 8.88
C ASN A 133 30.13 -12.31 7.43
N ASP A 134 30.46 -11.29 6.63
CA ASP A 134 31.54 -11.43 5.64
C ASP A 134 32.33 -10.12 5.60
N GLU A 135 33.49 -10.14 6.28
CA GLU A 135 34.50 -9.09 6.24
C GLU A 135 35.06 -9.01 4.83
N ARG A 136 34.67 -7.98 4.07
CA ARG A 136 35.44 -7.54 2.91
C ARG A 136 35.69 -6.05 3.01
N ASP A 137 36.95 -5.74 3.34
CA ASP A 137 37.61 -4.48 3.04
C ASP A 137 37.31 -4.10 1.58
N ASP A 138 36.57 -3.02 1.39
CA ASP A 138 36.59 -2.29 0.13
C ASP A 138 36.73 -0.80 0.46
N GLU A 139 37.98 -0.35 0.42
CA GLU A 139 38.34 1.05 0.53
C GLU A 139 38.04 1.72 -0.81
N SER A 140 36.84 2.26 -0.95
CA SER A 140 36.51 3.18 -2.04
C SER A 140 36.38 4.60 -1.50
N ASP A 141 37.50 5.31 -1.60
CA ASP A 141 37.66 6.75 -1.57
C ASP A 141 36.87 7.37 -2.73
N ASP A 142 35.79 8.10 -2.42
CA ASP A 142 35.12 8.98 -3.41
C ASP A 142 34.68 10.28 -2.74
N GLU A 143 35.65 11.18 -2.66
CA GLU A 143 35.48 12.61 -2.46
C GLU A 143 34.70 13.21 -3.65
N SER A 144 33.43 13.57 -3.44
CA SER A 144 32.72 14.46 -4.37
C SER A 144 31.83 15.43 -3.61
N ASP A 145 32.49 16.51 -3.24
CA ASP A 145 31.99 17.86 -2.98
C ASP A 145 31.29 18.43 -4.22
N ASP A 146 30.00 18.76 -4.13
CA ASP A 146 29.39 19.76 -5.02
C ASP A 146 28.20 20.41 -4.28
N GLU A 147 28.50 21.48 -3.56
CA GLU A 147 27.50 22.42 -3.05
C GLU A 147 26.74 23.07 -4.22
N ARG A 148 25.45 22.76 -4.34
CA ARG A 148 24.52 23.55 -5.16
C ARG A 148 23.41 24.12 -4.30
N ASP A 149 23.69 25.35 -3.90
CA ASP A 149 22.75 26.43 -3.65
C ASP A 149 21.89 26.62 -4.90
N ASP A 150 20.59 26.31 -4.81
CA ASP A 150 19.61 26.71 -5.81
C ASP A 150 18.24 26.94 -5.15
N GLU A 151 17.65 28.04 -5.58
CA GLU A 151 16.69 28.85 -4.86
C GLU A 151 15.34 28.19 -4.61
N ARG A 152 14.76 28.50 -3.44
CA ARG A 152 13.34 28.27 -3.10
C ARG A 152 12.43 29.07 -4.05
N ASP A 153 11.86 28.41 -5.04
CA ASP A 153 10.61 28.85 -5.66
C ASP A 153 9.45 28.12 -4.96
N GLU A 154 8.75 28.82 -4.07
CA GLU A 154 7.50 28.35 -3.46
C GLU A 154 6.40 28.31 -4.53
N ARG A 155 6.40 27.23 -5.33
CA ARG A 155 5.25 26.87 -6.15
C ARG A 155 4.47 25.76 -5.46
N ASP A 156 3.23 26.12 -5.16
CA ASP A 156 2.12 25.27 -4.74
C ASP A 156 1.97 24.06 -5.69
N GLU A 157 2.67 22.96 -5.37
CA GLU A 157 2.52 21.67 -6.01
C GLU A 157 1.26 20.96 -5.50
N THR A 158 0.11 21.38 -6.03
CA THR A 158 -1.11 20.56 -6.04
C THR A 158 -1.54 20.25 -7.47
N ASP A 159 -0.61 19.76 -8.30
CA ASP A 159 -0.95 19.03 -9.53
C ASP A 159 0.21 18.10 -9.94
N GLU A 160 0.51 17.10 -9.10
CA GLU A 160 1.39 16.01 -9.51
C GLU A 160 0.76 15.25 -10.69
N GLY A 161 1.17 15.65 -11.89
CA GLY A 161 1.96 14.73 -12.71
C GLY A 161 1.16 13.61 -13.37
N LEU A 162 -0.06 13.86 -13.80
CA LEU A 162 -0.71 13.00 -14.78
C LEU A 162 -0.30 13.44 -16.19
N ASP A 163 0.96 13.16 -16.53
CA ASP A 163 1.60 13.35 -17.84
C ASP A 163 0.59 13.41 -19.00
N GLU A 164 0.30 14.62 -19.44
CA GLU A 164 -0.68 14.93 -20.49
C GLU A 164 -0.11 14.68 -21.91
N GLY A 165 1.14 14.21 -22.04
CA GLY A 165 1.87 14.16 -23.30
C GLY A 165 1.68 12.90 -24.15
N ARG A 166 1.32 11.75 -23.55
CA ARG A 166 1.22 10.48 -24.29
C ARG A 166 -0.12 9.82 -24.02
N VAL A 167 -1.00 9.83 -25.03
CA VAL A 167 -2.20 8.99 -24.99
C VAL A 167 -1.72 7.54 -25.03
N GLU A 168 -1.64 6.90 -23.86
CA GLU A 168 -1.43 5.45 -23.72
C GLU A 168 -2.37 4.72 -24.69
N ASP A 169 -1.94 3.58 -25.24
CA ASP A 169 -2.84 2.78 -26.06
C ASP A 169 -3.97 2.27 -25.16
N PHE A 170 -5.20 2.28 -25.67
CA PHE A 170 -6.33 1.80 -24.91
C PHE A 170 -6.20 0.30 -24.60
N ASP A 171 -5.55 -0.45 -25.49
CA ASP A 171 -5.27 -1.86 -25.28
C ASP A 171 -4.31 -2.09 -24.09
N ASP A 172 -3.36 -1.18 -23.84
CA ASP A 172 -2.45 -1.26 -22.68
C ASP A 172 -3.23 -1.07 -21.37
N VAL A 173 -4.08 -0.05 -21.30
CA VAL A 173 -4.92 0.20 -20.12
C VAL A 173 -5.88 -0.96 -19.87
N LEU A 174 -6.38 -1.59 -20.93
CA LEU A 174 -7.23 -2.76 -20.83
C LEU A 174 -6.46 -3.97 -20.29
N GLU A 175 -5.21 -4.15 -20.69
CA GLU A 175 -4.35 -5.22 -20.17
C GLU A 175 -3.97 -5.00 -18.71
N ASP A 176 -3.72 -3.75 -18.29
CA ASP A 176 -3.56 -3.41 -16.87
C ASP A 176 -4.78 -3.84 -16.05
N ILE A 177 -6.00 -3.53 -16.52
CA ILE A 177 -7.23 -3.90 -15.83
C ILE A 177 -7.37 -5.40 -15.69
N LYS A 178 -7.08 -6.18 -16.75
CA LYS A 178 -7.08 -7.65 -16.66
C LYS A 178 -6.05 -8.13 -15.66
N THR A 179 -4.84 -7.58 -15.71
CA THR A 179 -3.72 -7.96 -14.85
C THR A 179 -4.08 -7.75 -13.39
N TYR A 180 -4.60 -6.59 -13.02
CA TYR A 180 -4.96 -6.31 -11.63
C TYR A 180 -6.21 -7.07 -11.17
N THR A 181 -7.21 -7.26 -12.04
CA THR A 181 -8.39 -8.07 -11.71
C THR A 181 -8.00 -9.54 -11.46
N ARG A 182 -7.14 -10.11 -12.31
CA ARG A 182 -6.60 -11.46 -12.12
C ARG A 182 -5.70 -11.55 -10.89
N GLY A 183 -4.88 -10.53 -10.64
CA GLY A 183 -4.09 -10.44 -9.41
C GLY A 183 -4.94 -10.56 -8.15
N LEU A 184 -6.14 -9.96 -8.11
CA LEU A 184 -7.08 -10.14 -6.98
C LEU A 184 -7.60 -11.58 -6.87
N LEU A 185 -7.90 -12.22 -8.00
CA LEU A 185 -8.33 -13.62 -8.03
C LEU A 185 -7.20 -14.56 -7.60
N ASP A 186 -5.96 -14.29 -7.99
CA ASP A 186 -4.79 -15.07 -7.60
C ASP A 186 -4.48 -14.97 -6.10
N LEU A 187 -4.92 -13.89 -5.44
CA LEU A 187 -4.86 -13.74 -3.99
C LEU A 187 -5.92 -14.58 -3.24
N THR A 188 -6.94 -15.12 -3.93
CA THR A 188 -8.07 -15.86 -3.31
C THR A 188 -7.60 -16.97 -2.35
N PRO A 189 -6.65 -17.88 -2.71
CA PRO A 189 -6.21 -18.93 -1.80
C PRO A 189 -5.58 -18.37 -0.51
N SER A 190 -4.80 -17.29 -0.66
CA SER A 190 -4.17 -16.60 0.48
C SER A 190 -5.21 -15.89 1.36
N ILE A 191 -6.29 -15.37 0.78
CA ILE A 191 -7.40 -14.71 1.51
C ILE A 191 -8.26 -15.73 2.26
N GLU A 192 -8.47 -16.93 1.73
CA GLU A 192 -9.21 -17.99 2.41
C GLU A 192 -8.46 -18.52 3.64
N SER A 193 -7.13 -18.54 3.58
CA SER A 193 -6.27 -18.98 4.68
C SER A 193 -5.16 -17.95 4.96
N PRO A 194 -5.48 -16.77 5.52
CA PRO A 194 -4.48 -15.73 5.75
C PRO A 194 -3.40 -16.23 6.69
N ALA A 195 -2.15 -16.25 6.21
CA ALA A 195 -1.02 -16.50 7.08
C ALA A 195 -0.96 -15.40 8.15
N LYS A 196 -0.80 -15.82 9.41
CA LYS A 196 -0.51 -14.88 10.49
C LYS A 196 0.89 -14.34 10.25
N ASP A 197 1.03 -13.02 10.33
CA ASP A 197 2.36 -12.42 10.32
C ASP A 197 3.16 -12.98 11.50
N PRO A 198 4.48 -13.22 11.33
CA PRO A 198 5.32 -13.64 12.45
C PRO A 198 5.19 -12.61 13.58
N PRO A 199 5.14 -13.05 14.86
CA PRO A 199 5.12 -12.13 15.97
C PRO A 199 6.30 -11.18 15.82
N ARG A 200 6.04 -9.88 15.92
CA ARG A 200 7.09 -8.87 15.97
C ARG A 200 8.01 -9.30 17.11
N ARG A 201 9.28 -9.55 16.80
CA ARG A 201 10.29 -9.65 17.84
C ARG A 201 10.39 -8.24 18.39
N ASP A 202 9.64 -7.97 19.45
CA ASP A 202 9.74 -6.71 20.15
C ASP A 202 11.21 -6.56 20.55
N LEU A 203 11.87 -5.53 20.01
CA LEU A 203 13.28 -5.21 20.31
C LEU A 203 13.46 -4.72 21.76
N GLU A 204 12.44 -4.92 22.60
CA GLU A 204 12.49 -4.70 24.03
C GLU A 204 13.21 -5.89 24.69
N ASP A 205 14.55 -5.87 24.71
CA ASP A 205 15.33 -6.53 25.78
C ASP A 205 16.83 -6.19 25.75
N SER A 206 17.32 -5.46 24.74
CA SER A 206 18.72 -5.00 24.72
C SER A 206 19.04 -3.85 25.69
N ASN A 207 18.08 -3.41 26.52
CA ASN A 207 18.34 -2.44 27.59
C ASN A 207 18.68 -3.09 28.95
N SER A 208 19.17 -4.33 28.93
CA SER A 208 19.88 -4.94 30.06
C SER A 208 21.26 -4.30 30.22
N GLN A 209 21.30 -2.98 30.42
CA GLN A 209 22.51 -2.28 30.80
C GLN A 209 22.75 -2.55 32.28
N ASP A 210 23.72 -3.43 32.52
CA ASP A 210 24.41 -3.72 33.77
C ASP A 210 24.16 -2.70 34.90
N HIS A 211 23.23 -3.06 35.78
CA HIS A 211 23.11 -2.45 37.09
C HIS A 211 24.30 -2.93 37.95
N LEU A 212 25.46 -2.30 37.77
CA LEU A 212 26.60 -2.45 38.66
C LEU A 212 26.16 -2.11 40.09
N VAL A 213 26.16 -3.14 40.93
CA VAL A 213 25.87 -3.04 42.36
C VAL A 213 27.00 -2.24 43.03
N PRO A 214 26.73 -1.15 43.75
CA PRO A 214 27.76 -0.51 44.56
C PRO A 214 28.14 -1.42 45.72
N VAL A 215 29.41 -1.86 45.72
CA VAL A 215 30.06 -2.59 46.82
C VAL A 215 29.96 -1.73 48.08
N SER A 216 29.15 -2.18 49.03
CA SER A 216 29.03 -1.58 50.35
C SER A 216 30.30 -1.84 51.15
N SER A 217 31.20 -0.84 51.16
CA SER A 217 32.42 -0.84 51.97
C SER A 217 32.07 -0.88 53.46
N ARG A 218 32.52 -1.96 54.10
CA ARG A 218 32.45 -2.28 55.52
C ARG A 218 33.25 -1.27 56.34
N ALA A 219 32.57 -0.37 57.04
CA ALA A 219 33.20 0.50 58.03
C ALA A 219 33.53 -0.30 59.30
N VAL A 220 34.79 -0.21 59.71
CA VAL A 220 35.40 -0.90 60.85
C VAL A 220 35.01 -0.17 62.13
N ALA A 221 34.42 -0.89 63.08
CA ALA A 221 34.22 -0.42 64.44
C ALA A 221 35.59 -0.24 65.11
N SER A 222 35.86 0.97 65.59
CA SER A 222 37.01 1.29 66.44
C SER A 222 36.46 1.69 67.80
N ASP A 223 36.31 0.69 68.67
CA ASP A 223 36.05 0.91 70.10
C ASP A 223 37.34 1.45 70.71
N ARG A 224 37.28 2.67 71.23
CA ARG A 224 38.35 3.29 72.03
C ARG A 224 37.85 3.43 73.45
N ASP A 225 38.56 2.76 74.34
CA ASP A 225 38.60 2.96 75.79
C ASP A 225 38.66 4.44 76.17
N ALA A 226 37.95 4.80 77.25
CA ALA A 226 38.36 5.88 78.16
C ALA A 226 37.77 5.66 79.56
N ASP A 227 38.64 5.18 80.43
CA ASP A 227 38.68 5.28 81.89
C ASP A 227 38.25 6.64 82.47
N GLN A 228 37.44 6.59 83.56
CA GLN A 228 37.50 7.32 84.85
C GLN A 228 36.14 7.75 85.40
#